data_AF-A0AA38GWM7-F1
#
_entry.id   AF-A0AA38GWM7-F1
#
_cell.length_a   1.000
_cell.length_b   1.000
_cell.length_c   1.000
_cell.angle_alpha   90.00
_cell.angle_beta   90.00
_cell.angle_gamma   90.00
#
_symmetry.space_group_name_H-M   'P 1'
#
loop_
_entity.id
_entity.type
_entity.pdbx_description
1 polymer ?
#
loop_
_entity_poly.entity_id
_entity_poly.type
_entity_poly.pdbx_seq_one_letter_code
_entity_poly.pdbx_strand_id
1 'polypeptide(L)'
;SNRVDNWNGMLSCRLKPPVSNGVSRRDAEGVLSSPVKREHGQASASNCMKEAKDLKHVGDNVKNKGMELECTGLYFNAALKFLKGASLLEPYHAENARHREIIISYAVQVSYATF
;
A
#
# COMPACT_ATOMS: atom_id res chain seq x y z
N SER A 1 24.22 29.18 -37.10
CA SER A 1 24.03 29.75 -35.75
C SER A 1 22.55 29.89 -35.48
N ASN A 2 21.95 29.55 -34.34
CA ASN A 2 22.44 29.05 -33.07
C ASN A 2 21.22 28.40 -32.36
N ARG A 3 21.37 27.25 -31.71
CA ARG A 3 20.40 26.73 -30.73
C ARG A 3 20.59 27.49 -29.42
N VAL A 4 19.51 27.93 -28.75
CA VAL A 4 19.40 28.04 -27.28
C VAL A 4 17.95 28.38 -26.90
N ASP A 5 17.15 27.37 -26.58
CA ASP A 5 15.89 27.57 -25.86
C ASP A 5 16.17 27.34 -24.38
N ASN A 6 16.26 28.47 -23.67
CA ASN A 6 16.62 28.64 -22.29
C ASN A 6 15.39 28.44 -21.38
N TRP A 7 15.49 27.55 -20.40
CA TRP A 7 14.53 27.40 -19.31
C TRP A 7 14.79 28.47 -18.25
N ASN A 8 13.78 29.27 -17.88
CA ASN A 8 13.50 29.60 -16.48
C ASN A 8 12.31 30.55 -16.29
N GLY A 9 11.50 30.22 -15.28
CA GLY A 9 10.90 31.22 -14.41
C GLY A 9 9.45 31.58 -14.71
N MET A 10 8.50 30.77 -14.24
CA MET A 10 7.21 31.34 -13.85
C MET A 10 6.82 30.86 -12.45
N LEU A 11 7.11 31.76 -11.52
CA LEU A 11 6.65 31.83 -10.15
C LEU A 11 5.12 31.71 -10.10
N SER A 12 4.59 30.85 -9.25
CA SER A 12 3.22 31.02 -8.74
C SER A 12 3.10 30.44 -7.33
N CYS A 13 3.72 31.13 -6.38
CA CYS A 13 3.51 30.94 -4.96
C CYS A 13 2.07 31.38 -4.62
N ARG A 14 1.11 30.45 -4.71
CA ARG A 14 -0.29 30.70 -4.34
C ARG A 14 -0.49 30.30 -2.88
N LEU A 15 -0.44 31.27 -1.98
CA LEU A 15 -0.89 31.14 -0.59
C LEU A 15 -2.37 30.71 -0.56
N LYS A 16 -2.71 29.71 0.25
CA LYS A 16 -4.09 29.36 0.59
C LYS A 16 -4.14 28.67 1.97
N PRO A 17 -4.75 29.27 3.02
CA PRO A 17 -5.24 28.54 4.19
C PRO A 17 -6.68 28.08 3.92
N PRO A 18 -7.11 26.94 4.50
CA PRO A 18 -7.88 27.07 5.74
C PRO A 18 -7.55 26.00 6.79
N VAL A 19 -7.49 26.45 8.05
CA VAL A 19 -7.80 25.63 9.22
C VAL A 19 -9.25 25.15 9.10
N SER A 20 -9.45 23.84 9.19
CA SER A 20 -10.71 23.27 9.63
C SER A 20 -10.37 22.07 10.51
N ASN A 21 -10.50 22.30 11.82
CA ASN A 21 -10.42 21.28 12.85
C ASN A 21 -11.61 20.32 12.69
N GLY A 22 -11.40 19.22 11.97
CA GLY A 22 -12.28 18.06 12.04
C GLY A 22 -11.94 17.27 13.29
N VAL A 23 -12.80 17.32 14.31
CA VAL A 23 -12.80 16.43 15.46
C VAL A 23 -12.81 14.98 14.95
N SER A 24 -11.63 14.35 14.93
CA SER A 24 -11.53 12.91 14.73
C SER A 24 -11.98 12.26 16.03
N ARG A 25 -13.21 11.76 16.04
CA ARG A 25 -13.70 10.83 17.07
C ARG A 25 -12.68 9.70 17.15
N ARG A 26 -11.89 9.72 18.21
CA ARG A 26 -11.01 8.61 18.59
C ARG A 26 -11.85 7.70 19.46
N ASP A 27 -12.49 6.73 18.85
CA ASP A 27 -12.99 5.56 19.56
C ASP A 27 -12.46 4.32 18.80
N ALA A 28 -12.07 3.30 19.56
CA ALA A 28 -11.50 2.02 19.13
C ALA A 28 -9.97 1.93 18.95
N GLU A 29 -9.25 1.93 20.08
CA GLU A 29 -8.29 0.89 20.48
C GLU A 29 -7.60 0.11 19.33
N GLY A 30 -6.59 0.75 18.73
CA GLY A 30 -5.66 0.15 17.78
C GLY A 30 -4.20 0.41 18.16
N VAL A 31 -3.88 0.42 19.45
CA VAL A 31 -2.53 0.74 19.95
C VAL A 31 -1.69 -0.51 20.09
N LEU A 32 -1.35 -1.18 18.98
CA LEU A 32 -0.19 -2.08 18.93
C LEU A 32 0.57 -2.09 17.58
N SER A 33 0.26 -1.18 16.67
CA SER A 33 1.17 -0.90 15.54
C SER A 33 1.28 0.61 15.37
N SER A 34 2.44 1.14 15.77
CA SER A 34 2.79 2.56 15.69
C SER A 34 2.38 3.14 14.33
N PRO A 35 1.77 4.34 14.25
CA PRO A 35 1.37 4.97 12.99
C PRO A 35 2.51 5.00 11.95
N VAL A 36 3.74 5.18 12.43
CA VAL A 36 4.96 5.20 11.63
C VAL A 36 5.18 3.87 10.89
N LYS A 37 4.90 2.71 11.52
CA LYS A 37 5.05 1.40 10.87
C LYS A 37 4.07 1.21 9.70
N ARG A 38 2.87 1.79 9.80
CA ARG A 38 1.84 1.69 8.75
C ARG A 38 2.15 2.59 7.55
N GLU A 39 2.62 3.82 7.79
CA GLU A 39 3.03 4.71 6.69
C GLU A 39 4.27 4.18 5.94
N HIS A 40 5.26 3.62 6.67
CA HIS A 40 6.43 3.01 6.03
C HIS A 40 6.06 1.78 5.19
N GLY A 41 5.13 0.95 5.67
CA GLY A 41 4.58 -0.18 4.92
C GLY A 41 3.83 0.27 3.67
N GLN A 42 3.03 1.34 3.77
CA GLN A 42 2.27 1.90 2.65
C GLN A 42 3.17 2.51 1.57
N ALA A 43 4.20 3.27 1.97
CA ALA A 43 5.19 3.81 1.03
C ALA A 43 5.95 2.68 0.32
N SER A 44 6.36 1.65 1.07
CA SER A 44 7.06 0.48 0.52
C SER A 44 6.17 -0.34 -0.42
N ALA A 45 4.88 -0.51 -0.09
CA ALA A 45 3.91 -1.17 -0.95
C ALA A 45 3.67 -0.39 -2.26
N SER A 46 3.51 0.93 -2.15
CA SER A 46 3.38 1.83 -3.31
C SER A 46 4.59 1.72 -4.24
N ASN A 47 5.81 1.70 -3.68
CA ASN A 47 7.04 1.51 -4.45
C ASN A 47 7.08 0.14 -5.14
N CYS A 48 6.73 -0.94 -4.43
CA CYS A 48 6.65 -2.28 -5.03
C CYS A 48 5.63 -2.33 -6.18
N MET A 49 4.47 -1.69 -6.02
CA MET A 49 3.45 -1.60 -7.07
C MET A 49 3.90 -0.78 -8.27
N LYS A 50 4.64 0.32 -8.04
CA LYS A 50 5.23 1.12 -9.12
C LYS A 50 6.24 0.29 -9.90
N GLU A 51 7.18 -0.35 -9.21
CA GLU A 51 8.20 -1.19 -9.84
C GLU A 51 7.58 -2.39 -10.60
N ALA A 52 6.52 -3.00 -10.07
CA ALA A 52 5.80 -4.06 -10.76
C ALA A 52 5.20 -3.58 -12.10
N LYS A 53 4.61 -2.38 -12.11
CA LYS A 53 4.06 -1.77 -13.34
C LYS A 53 5.17 -1.45 -14.34
N ASP A 54 6.28 -0.86 -13.86
CA ASP A 54 7.43 -0.53 -14.70
C ASP A 54 8.00 -1.81 -15.36
N LEU A 55 8.17 -2.89 -14.60
CA LEU A 55 8.61 -4.19 -15.12
C LEU A 55 7.63 -4.79 -16.13
N LYS A 56 6.32 -4.68 -15.90
CA LYS A 56 5.31 -5.13 -16.88
C LYS A 56 5.46 -4.37 -18.20
N HIS A 57 5.62 -3.05 -18.15
CA HIS A 57 5.81 -2.23 -19.36
C HIS A 57 7.09 -2.59 -20.12
N VAL A 58 8.18 -2.85 -19.39
CA VAL A 58 9.42 -3.36 -20.02
C VAL A 58 9.17 -4.73 -20.65
N GLY A 59 8.47 -5.63 -19.95
CA GLY A 59 8.06 -6.94 -20.46
C GLY A 59 7.26 -6.84 -21.76
N ASP A 60 6.29 -5.93 -21.82
CA ASP A 60 5.47 -5.70 -23.03
C ASP A 60 6.33 -5.22 -24.21
N ASN A 61 7.29 -4.32 -23.97
CA ASN A 61 8.23 -3.86 -24.99
C ASN A 61 9.16 -4.99 -25.48
N VAL A 62 9.67 -5.81 -24.56
CA VAL A 62 10.55 -6.96 -24.87
C VAL A 62 9.78 -8.05 -25.64
N LYS A 63 8.52 -8.30 -25.26
CA LYS A 63 7.60 -9.19 -25.98
C LYS A 63 7.38 -8.73 -27.41
N ASN A 64 7.15 -7.43 -27.63
CA ASN A 64 6.97 -6.86 -28.97
C ASN A 64 8.22 -7.00 -29.85
N LYS A 65 9.40 -7.19 -29.25
CA LYS A 65 10.66 -7.49 -29.95
C LYS A 65 10.86 -8.98 -30.24
N GLY A 66 9.89 -9.84 -29.90
CA GLY A 66 9.95 -11.29 -30.13
C GLY A 66 10.77 -12.06 -29.09
N MET A 67 11.17 -11.42 -27.98
CA MET A 67 12.00 -12.03 -26.94
C MET A 67 11.11 -12.66 -25.85
N GLU A 68 10.44 -13.77 -26.17
CA GLU A 68 9.42 -14.37 -25.29
C GLU A 68 9.95 -14.87 -23.94
N LEU A 69 11.15 -15.47 -23.91
CA LEU A 69 11.73 -15.98 -22.67
C LEU A 69 12.06 -14.84 -21.69
N GLU A 70 12.63 -13.75 -22.21
CA GLU A 70 12.98 -12.58 -21.41
C GLU A 70 11.74 -11.83 -20.93
N CYS A 71 10.70 -11.70 -21.77
CA CYS A 71 9.45 -11.07 -21.35
C CYS A 71 8.74 -11.88 -20.24
N THR A 72 8.78 -13.21 -20.31
CA THR A 72 8.24 -14.09 -19.26
C THR A 72 8.93 -13.86 -17.92
N GLY A 73 10.27 -13.75 -17.93
CA GLY A 73 11.04 -13.45 -16.72
C GLY A 73 10.65 -12.10 -16.09
N LEU A 74 10.45 -11.07 -16.93
CA LEU A 74 10.01 -9.74 -16.49
C LEU A 74 8.60 -9.77 -15.89
N TYR A 75 7.66 -10.50 -16.50
CA TYR A 75 6.31 -10.66 -15.96
C TYR A 75 6.30 -11.40 -14.62
N PHE A 76 7.13 -12.44 -14.48
CA PHE A 76 7.24 -13.17 -13.22
C PHE A 76 7.78 -12.26 -12.10
N ASN A 77 8.80 -11.45 -12.39
CA ASN A 77 9.33 -10.48 -11.44
C ASN A 77 8.29 -9.40 -11.08
N ALA A 78 7.52 -8.91 -12.06
CA ALA A 78 6.41 -7.99 -11.81
C ALA A 78 5.37 -8.60 -10.86
N ALA A 79 4.99 -9.86 -11.05
CA ALA A 79 4.07 -10.58 -10.18
C ALA A 79 4.62 -10.72 -8.74
N LEU A 80 5.91 -11.05 -8.59
CA LEU A 80 6.56 -11.13 -7.29
C LEU A 80 6.56 -9.79 -6.55
N LYS A 81 6.83 -8.67 -7.25
CA LYS A 81 6.75 -7.32 -6.68
C LYS A 81 5.31 -6.96 -6.27
N PHE A 82 4.32 -7.34 -7.07
CA PHE A 82 2.91 -7.13 -6.74
C PHE A 82 2.51 -7.90 -5.46
N LEU A 83 2.87 -9.18 -5.37
CA LEU A 83 2.61 -10.01 -4.21
C LEU A 83 3.28 -9.46 -2.94
N LYS A 84 4.54 -9.01 -3.05
CA LYS A 84 5.25 -8.36 -1.95
C LYS A 84 4.57 -7.06 -1.52
N GLY A 85 4.12 -6.25 -2.47
CA GLY A 85 3.36 -5.03 -2.17
C GLY A 85 2.04 -5.34 -1.45
N ALA A 86 1.33 -6.38 -1.89
CA ALA A 86 0.10 -6.84 -1.27
C ALA A 86 0.31 -7.33 0.18
N SER A 87 1.36 -8.13 0.43
CA SER A 87 1.65 -8.63 1.78
C SER A 87 2.00 -7.52 2.77
N LEU A 88 2.54 -6.39 2.29
CA LEU A 88 2.82 -5.21 3.12
C LEU A 88 1.54 -4.44 3.50
N LEU A 89 0.48 -4.56 2.71
CA LEU A 89 -0.83 -3.96 2.98
C LEU A 89 -1.76 -4.90 3.75
N GLU A 90 -1.42 -6.19 3.83
CA GLU A 90 -2.22 -7.17 4.54
C GLU A 90 -2.24 -6.86 6.05
N PRO A 91 -3.42 -6.65 6.65
CA PRO A 91 -3.52 -6.40 8.08
C PRO A 91 -3.25 -7.71 8.84
N TYR A 92 -2.02 -7.86 9.34
CA TYR A 92 -1.54 -9.02 10.11
C TYR A 92 -2.42 -9.42 11.32
N HIS A 93 -3.37 -8.58 11.73
CA HIS A 93 -4.20 -8.77 12.92
C HIS A 93 -5.72 -8.80 12.69
N ALA A 94 -6.20 -8.70 11.45
CA ALA A 94 -7.65 -8.63 11.19
C ALA A 94 -8.41 -9.92 11.58
N GLU A 95 -7.76 -11.08 11.54
CA GLU A 95 -8.35 -12.35 11.96
C GLU A 95 -8.30 -12.59 13.48
N ASN A 96 -7.27 -12.08 14.17
CA ASN A 96 -7.09 -12.30 15.60
C ASN A 96 -8.14 -11.56 16.45
N ALA A 97 -8.63 -10.42 15.98
CA ALA A 97 -9.71 -9.69 16.65
C ALA A 97 -11.02 -10.49 16.63
N ARG A 98 -11.41 -11.02 15.45
CA ARG A 98 -12.62 -11.84 15.31
C ARG A 98 -12.52 -13.16 16.07
N HIS A 99 -11.35 -13.81 16.07
CA HIS A 99 -11.13 -15.02 16.85
C HIS A 99 -11.27 -14.77 18.35
N ARG A 100 -10.75 -13.66 18.86
CA ARG A 100 -10.91 -13.28 20.28
C ARG A 100 -12.37 -13.00 20.63
N GLU A 101 -13.10 -12.32 19.76
CA GLU A 101 -14.54 -12.06 19.95
C GLU A 101 -15.36 -13.35 20.00
N ILE A 102 -15.10 -14.31 19.11
CA ILE A 102 -15.77 -15.62 19.10
C ILE A 102 -15.45 -16.42 20.37
N ILE A 103 -14.18 -16.45 20.79
CA ILE A 103 -13.75 -17.17 22.00
C ILE A 103 -14.40 -16.58 23.25
N ILE A 104 -14.44 -15.24 23.37
CA ILE A 104 -15.09 -14.56 24.51
C ILE A 104 -16.60 -14.83 24.49
N SER A 105 -17.26 -14.71 23.33
CA SER A 105 -18.69 -14.99 23.18
C SER A 105 -19.03 -16.42 23.59
N TYR A 106 -18.26 -17.40 23.11
CA TYR A 106 -18.44 -18.80 23.45
C TYR A 106 -18.21 -19.06 24.94
N ALA A 107 -17.15 -18.49 25.54
CA ALA A 107 -16.89 -18.61 26.97
C ALA A 107 -18.04 -18.05 27.82
N VAL A 108 -18.62 -16.92 27.42
CA VAL A 108 -19.78 -16.32 28.08
C VAL A 108 -21.01 -17.20 27.95
N GLN A 109 -21.31 -17.73 26.76
CA GLN A 109 -22.43 -18.66 26.54
C GLN A 109 -22.30 -19.94 27.37
N VAL A 110 -21.12 -20.54 27.41
CA VAL A 110 -20.85 -21.74 28.24
C VAL A 110 -21.06 -21.43 29.72
N SER A 111 -20.59 -20.28 30.19
CA SER A 111 -20.77 -19.83 31.58
C SER A 111 -22.26 -19.72 31.96
N TYR A 112 -23.10 -19.20 31.06
CA TYR A 112 -24.55 -19.15 31.27
C TYR A 112 -25.25 -20.51 31.20
N ALA A 113 -24.70 -21.47 30.46
CA ALA A 113 -25.27 -22.82 30.31
C ALA A 113 -24.91 -23.76 31.47
N THR A 114 -23.93 -23.39 32.30
CA THR A 114 -23.49 -24.18 33.47
C THR A 114 -24.20 -23.83 34.78
N PHE A 115 -25.30 -23.07 34.74
CA PHE A 115 -26.17 -22.78 35.89
C PHE A 115 -27.51 -23.53 35.82
#